data_AF-A0A2U1T5K8-F1
#
_entry.id   AF-A0A2U1T5K8-F1
#
_cell.length_a   1.000
_cell.length_b   1.000
_cell.length_c   1.000
_cell.angle_alpha   90.00
_cell.angle_beta   90.00
_cell.angle_gamma   90.00
#
_symmetry.space_group_name_H-M   'P 1'
#
loop_
_entity.id
_entity.type
_entity.pdbx_description
1 polymer ?
#
loop_
_entity_poly.entity_id
_entity_poly.type
_entity_poly.pdbx_seq_one_letter_code
_entity_poly.pdbx_strand_id
1 'polypeptide(L)'
;MDLAAARARRRGPAHQARTIILQIANVRADGETHRQLGVIDSLELADLRDVIAVAFGLRENAPWSFHDAAGKELDRQAHLREHLGRIGEKLTFCWGLWEFRIVTAHSWIRDDGTPWALCVGGSGRFGDTGFDIARINAELTGTETTRDVMSRTRPQVRGIIERSRLFDLVPLLQALDLGRDVHLKDSTREILARLPLETDPEAIDAFWAMVLALSCLGNDELTDTIAESIMEAIGWVDDDGSHLPAAEVRQLCDASLHQLAAVGAMGPRQLAPVDKLDIFRGLLRAAE
;
A
#
# COMPACT_ATOMS: atom_id res chain seq x y z
N MET A 1 -0.44 -39.46 14.37
CA MET A 1 -0.73 -38.74 13.11
C MET A 1 -0.34 -37.30 13.33
N ASP A 2 0.78 -36.86 12.76
CA ASP A 2 1.40 -35.57 13.06
C ASP A 2 0.68 -34.43 12.31
N LEU A 3 -0.01 -33.58 13.07
CA LEU A 3 -0.74 -32.40 12.58
C LEU A 3 0.21 -31.29 12.07
N ALA A 4 1.47 -31.27 12.51
CA ALA A 4 2.48 -30.35 12.01
C ALA A 4 2.97 -30.77 10.61
N ALA A 5 3.20 -32.06 10.37
CA ALA A 5 3.48 -32.60 9.04
C ALA A 5 2.30 -32.43 8.05
N ALA A 6 1.06 -32.49 8.55
CA ALA A 6 -0.13 -32.20 7.74
C ALA A 6 -0.28 -30.71 7.39
N ARG A 7 0.14 -29.80 8.28
CA ARG A 7 0.20 -28.35 8.01
C ARG A 7 1.36 -27.97 7.09
N ALA A 8 2.51 -28.61 7.23
CA ALA A 8 3.66 -28.41 6.35
C ALA A 8 3.38 -28.88 4.92
N ARG A 9 2.62 -29.97 4.73
CA ARG A 9 2.15 -30.43 3.41
C ARG A 9 1.08 -29.54 2.77
N ARG A 10 0.42 -28.67 3.55
CA ARG A 10 -0.61 -27.72 3.07
C ARG A 10 -0.02 -26.38 2.65
N ARG A 11 1.20 -26.06 3.09
CA ARG A 11 2.01 -25.00 2.50
C ARG A 11 2.68 -25.59 1.25
N GLY A 12 2.04 -25.38 0.11
CA GLY A 12 2.71 -25.52 -1.17
C GLY A 12 3.99 -24.67 -1.21
N PRO A 13 4.83 -24.81 -2.26
CA PRO A 13 5.98 -23.93 -2.45
C PRO A 13 5.57 -22.47 -2.24
N ALA A 14 6.42 -21.68 -1.58
CA ALA A 14 6.17 -20.25 -1.37
C ALA A 14 5.80 -19.62 -2.72
N HIS A 15 4.55 -19.17 -2.84
CA HIS A 15 4.03 -18.64 -4.09
C HIS A 15 4.80 -17.38 -4.44
N GLN A 16 5.52 -17.41 -5.55
CA GLN A 16 6.19 -16.23 -6.08
C GLN A 16 5.14 -15.34 -6.74
N ALA A 17 4.89 -14.17 -6.15
CA ALA A 17 3.88 -13.22 -6.62
C ALA A 17 4.09 -12.87 -8.09
N ARG A 18 2.98 -12.74 -8.83
CA ARG A 18 3.00 -12.41 -10.25
C ARG A 18 2.17 -11.17 -10.52
N THR A 19 2.60 -10.39 -11.50
CA THR A 19 1.75 -9.37 -12.12
C THR A 19 1.07 -9.99 -13.34
N ILE A 20 -0.25 -9.86 -13.42
CA ILE A 20 -1.06 -10.29 -14.56
C ILE A 20 -1.69 -9.08 -15.24
N ILE A 21 -1.66 -9.07 -16.58
CA ILE A 21 -2.36 -8.07 -17.39
C ILE A 21 -3.68 -8.69 -17.86
N LEU A 22 -4.77 -8.09 -17.43
CA LEU A 22 -6.13 -8.44 -17.80
C LEU A 22 -6.62 -7.49 -18.90
N GLN A 23 -7.10 -8.05 -19.99
CA GLN A 23 -7.91 -7.35 -20.98
C GLN A 23 -9.38 -7.56 -20.63
N ILE A 24 -10.08 -6.46 -20.37
CA ILE A 24 -11.48 -6.48 -19.99
C ILE A 24 -12.27 -5.73 -21.05
N ALA A 25 -13.25 -6.39 -21.65
CA ALA A 25 -14.08 -5.81 -22.71
C ALA A 25 -15.56 -5.93 -22.38
N ASN A 26 -16.30 -4.87 -22.65
CA ASN A 26 -17.76 -4.87 -22.72
C ASN A 26 -18.16 -4.53 -24.16
N VAL A 27 -18.79 -5.48 -24.82
CA VAL A 27 -19.24 -5.35 -26.21
C VAL A 27 -20.76 -5.14 -26.20
N ARG A 28 -21.20 -4.04 -26.80
CA ARG A 28 -22.62 -3.67 -26.96
C ARG A 28 -22.93 -3.49 -28.44
N ALA A 29 -24.21 -3.42 -28.78
CA ALA A 29 -24.64 -3.22 -30.16
C ALA A 29 -24.20 -1.84 -30.72
N ASP A 30 -24.02 -0.85 -29.86
CA ASP A 30 -23.68 0.53 -30.19
C ASP A 30 -22.19 0.88 -29.98
N GLY A 31 -21.38 -0.09 -29.54
CA GLY A 31 -19.94 0.10 -29.39
C GLY A 31 -19.25 -0.90 -28.48
N GLU A 32 -17.93 -0.83 -28.46
CA GLU A 32 -17.08 -1.64 -27.60
C GLU A 32 -16.29 -0.74 -26.65
N THR A 33 -16.15 -1.17 -25.40
CA THR A 33 -15.30 -0.51 -24.40
C THR A 33 -14.32 -1.53 -23.86
N HIS A 34 -13.05 -1.18 -23.81
CA HIS A 34 -12.03 -2.07 -23.23
C HIS A 34 -11.11 -1.34 -22.25
N ARG A 35 -10.60 -2.09 -21.28
CA ARG A 35 -9.60 -1.66 -20.30
C ARG A 35 -8.52 -2.74 -20.21
N GLN A 36 -7.29 -2.29 -20.02
CA GLN A 36 -6.14 -3.13 -19.70
C GLN A 36 -5.73 -2.82 -18.28
N LEU A 37 -5.76 -3.83 -17.42
CA LEU A 37 -5.49 -3.71 -16.00
C LEU A 37 -4.31 -4.61 -15.63
N GLY A 38 -3.29 -4.07 -14.99
CA GLY A 38 -2.26 -4.84 -14.31
C GLY A 38 -2.64 -5.05 -12.85
N VAL A 39 -2.68 -6.30 -12.39
CA VAL A 39 -3.02 -6.64 -10.99
C VAL A 39 -2.09 -7.73 -10.44
N ILE A 40 -1.99 -7.83 -9.12
CA ILE A 40 -1.30 -8.93 -8.45
C ILE A 40 -2.15 -10.23 -8.51
N ASP A 41 -1.51 -11.37 -8.74
CA ASP A 41 -2.21 -12.65 -8.91
C ASP A 41 -2.79 -13.24 -7.60
N SER A 42 -2.36 -12.72 -6.45
CA SER A 42 -2.92 -13.03 -5.14
C SER A 42 -4.19 -12.24 -4.82
N LEU A 43 -4.63 -11.31 -5.68
CA LEU A 43 -5.86 -10.56 -5.49
C LEU A 43 -7.08 -11.51 -5.46
N GLU A 44 -8.10 -11.22 -4.67
CA GLU A 44 -9.35 -11.98 -4.67
C GLU A 44 -10.30 -11.49 -5.77
N LEU A 45 -11.23 -12.33 -6.23
CA LEU A 45 -12.24 -11.93 -7.21
C LEU A 45 -13.13 -10.78 -6.68
N ALA A 46 -13.39 -10.73 -5.37
CA ALA A 46 -14.10 -9.63 -4.74
C ALA A 46 -13.38 -8.28 -4.92
N ASP A 47 -12.07 -8.24 -4.74
CA ASP A 47 -11.27 -7.02 -4.92
C ASP A 47 -11.15 -6.66 -6.41
N LEU A 48 -11.00 -7.67 -7.29
CA LEU A 48 -11.00 -7.44 -8.74
C LEU A 48 -12.29 -6.77 -9.21
N ARG A 49 -13.44 -7.12 -8.62
CA ARG A 49 -14.71 -6.44 -8.90
C ARG A 49 -14.63 -4.94 -8.63
N ASP A 50 -13.96 -4.50 -7.56
CA ASP A 50 -13.84 -3.08 -7.24
C ASP A 50 -12.89 -2.38 -8.21
N VAL A 51 -11.81 -3.05 -8.62
CA VAL A 51 -10.92 -2.55 -9.67
C VAL A 51 -11.67 -2.34 -10.99
N ILE A 52 -12.53 -3.30 -11.38
CA ILE A 52 -13.36 -3.19 -12.59
C ILE A 52 -14.37 -2.06 -12.45
N ALA A 53 -15.02 -1.94 -11.28
CA ALA A 53 -16.00 -0.89 -11.02
C ALA A 53 -15.38 0.50 -11.21
N VAL A 54 -14.17 0.74 -10.68
CA VAL A 54 -13.44 1.99 -10.89
C VAL A 54 -13.08 2.20 -12.37
N ALA A 55 -12.50 1.19 -13.02
CA ALA A 55 -12.02 1.29 -14.41
C ALA A 55 -13.14 1.59 -15.43
N PHE A 56 -14.36 1.13 -15.16
CA PHE A 56 -15.54 1.35 -15.99
C PHE A 56 -16.51 2.40 -15.45
N GLY A 57 -16.24 2.98 -14.28
CA GLY A 57 -17.11 3.99 -13.65
C GLY A 57 -18.45 3.45 -13.15
N LEU A 58 -18.48 2.19 -12.71
CA LEU A 58 -19.68 1.55 -12.14
C LEU A 58 -19.87 2.03 -10.69
N ARG A 59 -20.83 2.93 -10.48
CA ARG A 59 -21.07 3.56 -9.15
C ARG A 59 -22.28 3.00 -8.41
N GLU A 60 -23.17 2.31 -9.11
CA GLU A 60 -24.39 1.77 -8.53
C GLU A 60 -24.14 0.42 -7.86
N ASN A 61 -24.68 0.22 -6.66
CA ASN A 61 -24.68 -1.11 -6.05
C ASN A 61 -25.60 -2.05 -6.84
N ALA A 62 -25.01 -3.00 -7.56
CA ALA A 62 -25.73 -4.02 -8.32
C ALA A 62 -25.29 -5.43 -7.89
N PRO A 63 -26.14 -6.45 -8.07
CA PRO A 63 -25.71 -7.85 -7.96
C PRO A 63 -24.57 -8.13 -8.92
N TRP A 64 -23.58 -8.92 -8.49
CA TRP A 64 -22.42 -9.26 -9.31
C TRP A 64 -21.95 -10.69 -9.06
N SER A 65 -21.33 -11.26 -10.08
CA SER A 65 -20.80 -12.62 -10.09
C SER A 65 -19.68 -12.78 -11.12
N PHE A 66 -18.81 -13.77 -10.89
CA PHE A 66 -17.83 -14.23 -11.88
C PHE A 66 -18.18 -15.65 -12.31
N HIS A 67 -18.03 -15.93 -13.60
CA HIS A 67 -18.31 -17.23 -14.19
C HIS A 67 -17.09 -17.73 -14.98
N ASP A 68 -16.81 -19.02 -14.87
CA ASP A 68 -15.84 -19.69 -15.73
C ASP A 68 -16.36 -19.88 -17.16
N ALA A 69 -15.52 -20.45 -18.02
CA ALA A 69 -15.88 -20.74 -19.41
C ALA A 69 -17.04 -21.75 -19.57
N ALA A 70 -17.37 -22.52 -18.53
CA ALA A 70 -18.51 -23.43 -18.50
C ALA A 70 -19.78 -22.76 -17.96
N GLY A 71 -19.71 -21.48 -17.56
CA GLY A 71 -20.81 -20.72 -16.98
C GLY A 71 -21.01 -20.96 -15.48
N LYS A 72 -20.13 -21.70 -14.82
CA LYS A 72 -20.22 -21.96 -13.39
C LYS A 72 -19.80 -20.72 -12.61
N GLU A 73 -20.64 -20.30 -11.67
CA GLU A 73 -20.31 -19.21 -10.76
C GLU A 73 -19.13 -19.60 -9.84
N LEU A 74 -18.20 -18.66 -9.67
CA LEU A 74 -16.99 -18.82 -8.88
C LEU A 74 -17.14 -18.24 -7.48
N ASP A 75 -16.36 -18.78 -6.53
CA ASP A 75 -16.28 -18.24 -5.18
C ASP A 75 -15.63 -16.85 -5.22
N ARG A 76 -16.25 -15.87 -4.55
CA ARG A 76 -15.80 -14.48 -4.51
C ARG A 76 -14.45 -14.31 -3.82
N GLN A 77 -14.09 -15.24 -2.93
CA GLN A 77 -12.82 -15.26 -2.21
C GLN A 77 -11.73 -16.06 -2.95
N ALA A 78 -12.02 -16.62 -4.12
CA ALA A 78 -11.01 -17.29 -4.92
C ALA A 78 -9.97 -16.28 -5.44
N HIS A 79 -8.70 -16.67 -5.42
CA HIS A 79 -7.62 -15.83 -5.90
C HIS A 79 -7.51 -15.85 -7.42
N LEU A 80 -7.05 -14.75 -8.02
CA LEU A 80 -6.90 -14.65 -9.47
C LEU A 80 -5.96 -15.72 -10.04
N ARG A 81 -4.91 -16.11 -9.32
CA ARG A 81 -3.99 -17.18 -9.75
C ARG A 81 -4.67 -18.51 -10.07
N GLU A 82 -5.86 -18.77 -9.52
CA GLU A 82 -6.59 -20.03 -9.69
C GLU A 82 -7.38 -20.08 -11.00
N HIS A 83 -7.68 -18.91 -11.58
CA HIS A 83 -8.60 -18.77 -12.72
C HIS A 83 -8.10 -17.88 -13.87
N LEU A 84 -7.14 -16.99 -13.61
CA LEU A 84 -6.60 -15.98 -14.50
C LEU A 84 -5.05 -15.88 -14.41
N GLY A 85 -4.38 -16.83 -13.76
CA GLY A 85 -2.94 -16.81 -13.56
C GLY A 85 -2.12 -17.01 -14.85
N ARG A 86 -2.70 -17.62 -15.89
CA ARG A 86 -2.03 -17.98 -17.13
C ARG A 86 -2.59 -17.23 -18.33
N ILE A 87 -1.73 -16.98 -19.31
CA ILE A 87 -2.09 -16.33 -20.56
C ILE A 87 -3.21 -17.11 -21.26
N GLY A 88 -4.24 -16.40 -21.69
CA GLY A 88 -5.38 -16.93 -22.42
C GLY A 88 -6.51 -17.47 -21.55
N GLU A 89 -6.33 -17.53 -20.23
CA GLU A 89 -7.42 -17.84 -19.29
C GLU A 89 -8.49 -16.73 -19.32
N LYS A 90 -9.74 -17.13 -19.13
CA LYS A 90 -10.91 -16.27 -19.36
C LYS A 90 -11.94 -16.43 -18.27
N LEU A 91 -12.55 -15.32 -17.90
CA LEU A 91 -13.73 -15.26 -17.06
C LEU A 91 -14.77 -14.33 -17.66
N THR A 92 -16.02 -14.56 -17.29
CA THR A 92 -17.11 -13.61 -17.50
C THR A 92 -17.45 -12.95 -16.16
N PHE A 93 -17.47 -11.62 -16.14
CA PHE A 93 -17.89 -10.84 -14.99
C PHE A 93 -19.23 -10.17 -15.27
N CYS A 94 -20.19 -10.37 -14.37
CA CYS A 94 -21.53 -9.79 -14.47
C CYS A 94 -21.70 -8.69 -13.41
N TRP A 95 -22.25 -7.55 -13.80
CA TRP A 95 -22.64 -6.45 -12.91
C TRP A 95 -24.04 -5.96 -13.28
N GLY A 96 -25.04 -6.34 -12.49
CA GLY A 96 -26.44 -6.18 -12.86
C GLY A 96 -26.72 -6.91 -14.18
N LEU A 97 -27.09 -6.14 -15.22
CA LEU A 97 -27.35 -6.67 -16.56
C LEU A 97 -26.14 -6.58 -17.51
N TRP A 98 -25.02 -6.03 -17.03
CA TRP A 98 -23.82 -5.86 -17.85
C TRP A 98 -22.91 -7.08 -17.77
N GLU A 99 -22.43 -7.52 -18.94
CA GLU A 99 -21.45 -8.60 -19.07
C GLU A 99 -20.10 -8.04 -19.53
N PHE A 100 -19.03 -8.44 -18.84
CA PHE A 100 -17.65 -8.10 -19.16
C PHE A 100 -16.86 -9.39 -19.41
N ARG A 101 -16.13 -9.43 -20.53
CA ARG A 101 -15.21 -10.52 -20.84
C ARG A 101 -13.83 -10.16 -20.32
N ILE A 102 -13.26 -11.03 -19.52
CA ILE A 102 -11.91 -10.87 -18.94
C ILE A 102 -11.02 -11.92 -19.56
N VAL A 103 -9.85 -11.51 -20.06
CA VAL A 103 -8.83 -12.41 -20.60
C VAL A 103 -7.48 -12.02 -20.04
N THR A 104 -6.71 -12.99 -19.55
CA THR A 104 -5.31 -12.76 -19.18
C THR A 104 -4.46 -12.65 -20.45
N ALA A 105 -3.97 -11.44 -20.73
CA ALA A 105 -3.10 -11.18 -21.87
C ALA A 105 -1.64 -11.54 -21.57
N HIS A 106 -1.14 -11.17 -20.40
CA HIS A 106 0.24 -11.39 -19.98
C HIS A 106 0.33 -11.76 -18.49
N SER A 107 1.41 -12.44 -18.10
CA SER A 107 1.67 -12.85 -16.72
C SER A 107 3.18 -13.01 -16.53
N TRP A 108 3.78 -12.31 -15.56
CA TRP A 108 5.22 -12.39 -15.26
C TRP A 108 5.50 -12.31 -13.77
N ILE A 109 6.72 -12.68 -13.38
CA ILE A 109 7.18 -12.59 -11.98
C ILE A 109 7.21 -11.12 -11.58
N ARG A 110 6.62 -10.81 -10.44
CA ARG A 110 6.47 -9.45 -9.95
C ARG A 110 7.83 -8.86 -9.54
N ASP A 111 8.00 -7.57 -9.81
CA ASP A 111 9.04 -6.73 -9.24
C ASP A 111 8.49 -5.98 -8.00
N ASP A 112 9.39 -5.50 -7.14
CA ASP A 112 9.00 -4.90 -5.86
C ASP A 112 8.29 -3.54 -6.02
N GLY A 113 8.35 -2.91 -7.21
CA GLY A 113 7.86 -1.54 -7.45
C GLY A 113 6.49 -1.42 -8.15
N THR A 114 5.88 -2.52 -8.61
CA THR A 114 4.58 -2.44 -9.32
C THR A 114 3.43 -2.25 -8.32
N PRO A 115 2.43 -1.37 -8.54
CA PRO A 115 1.22 -1.31 -7.70
C PRO A 115 0.45 -2.65 -7.67
N TRP A 116 -0.43 -2.84 -6.68
CA TRP A 116 -1.26 -4.05 -6.60
C TRP A 116 -2.37 -4.08 -7.66
N ALA A 117 -2.80 -2.90 -8.15
CA ALA A 117 -3.68 -2.71 -9.29
C ALA A 117 -3.36 -1.39 -10.03
N LEU A 118 -3.38 -1.41 -11.36
CA LEU A 118 -3.18 -0.24 -12.22
C LEU A 118 -3.91 -0.41 -13.55
N CYS A 119 -4.50 0.64 -14.10
CA CYS A 119 -4.91 0.70 -15.50
C CYS A 119 -3.73 1.13 -16.38
N VAL A 120 -3.34 0.27 -17.33
CA VAL A 120 -2.20 0.49 -18.23
C VAL A 120 -2.63 0.91 -19.64
N GLY A 121 -3.93 0.84 -19.93
CA GLY A 121 -4.47 1.20 -21.23
C GLY A 121 -5.97 0.97 -21.33
N GLY A 122 -6.58 1.45 -22.41
CA GLY A 122 -8.01 1.29 -22.65
C GLY A 122 -8.52 2.22 -23.74
N SER A 123 -9.76 1.99 -24.15
CA SER A 123 -10.48 2.92 -25.01
C SER A 123 -12.00 2.72 -24.91
N GLY A 124 -12.75 3.63 -25.53
CA GLY A 124 -14.20 3.61 -25.53
C GLY A 124 -14.82 4.23 -24.27
N ARG A 125 -16.13 4.42 -24.35
CA ARG A 125 -16.96 5.11 -23.35
C ARG A 125 -18.01 4.14 -22.81
N PHE A 126 -18.14 4.07 -21.48
CA PHE A 126 -19.16 3.25 -20.82
C PHE A 126 -20.15 4.17 -20.10
N GLY A 127 -21.44 4.08 -20.45
CA GLY A 127 -22.44 5.07 -20.06
C GLY A 127 -22.01 6.50 -20.45
N ASP A 128 -22.03 7.42 -19.48
CA ASP A 128 -21.56 8.79 -19.65
C ASP A 128 -20.05 8.98 -19.38
N THR A 129 -19.34 7.91 -19.02
CA THR A 129 -17.93 7.99 -18.59
C THR A 129 -16.96 7.64 -19.73
N GLY A 130 -16.19 8.63 -20.17
CA GLY A 130 -15.08 8.44 -21.13
C GLY A 130 -13.87 7.72 -20.50
N PHE A 131 -12.97 7.25 -21.36
CA PHE A 131 -11.69 6.69 -20.89
C PHE A 131 -10.74 7.80 -20.44
N ASP A 132 -10.32 7.75 -19.18
CA ASP A 132 -9.33 8.63 -18.58
C ASP A 132 -8.43 7.79 -17.65
N ILE A 133 -7.26 7.43 -18.16
CA ILE A 133 -6.30 6.59 -17.45
C ILE A 133 -5.78 7.26 -16.17
N ALA A 134 -5.62 8.59 -16.17
CA ALA A 134 -5.10 9.32 -15.03
C ALA A 134 -6.12 9.33 -13.89
N ARG A 135 -7.38 9.60 -14.20
CA ARG A 135 -8.48 9.54 -13.23
C ARG A 135 -8.68 8.13 -12.68
N ILE A 136 -8.69 7.11 -13.56
CA ILE A 136 -8.85 5.71 -13.15
C ILE A 136 -7.73 5.29 -12.20
N ASN A 137 -6.47 5.59 -12.54
CA ASN A 137 -5.33 5.21 -11.71
C ASN A 137 -5.32 5.94 -10.37
N ALA A 138 -5.69 7.23 -10.34
CA ALA A 138 -5.83 7.97 -9.09
C ALA A 138 -6.87 7.35 -8.14
N GLU A 139 -7.94 6.77 -8.69
CA GLU A 139 -9.00 6.11 -7.92
C GLU A 139 -8.60 4.68 -7.49
N LEU A 140 -7.93 3.91 -8.37
CA LEU A 140 -7.47 2.55 -8.08
C LEU A 140 -6.38 2.46 -7.00
N THR A 141 -5.50 3.45 -6.93
CA THR A 141 -4.44 3.48 -5.92
C THR A 141 -4.88 4.10 -4.59
N GLY A 142 -6.19 4.37 -4.42
CA GLY A 142 -6.74 5.10 -3.28
C GLY A 142 -6.57 6.62 -3.46
N THR A 143 -7.60 7.37 -3.05
CA THR A 143 -7.76 8.83 -3.15
C THR A 143 -6.78 9.68 -2.32
N GLU A 144 -5.56 9.20 -2.12
CA GLU A 144 -4.43 10.10 -2.06
C GLU A 144 -3.47 9.64 -3.15
N THR A 145 -3.41 10.40 -4.24
CA THR A 145 -2.31 10.24 -5.19
C THR A 145 -0.99 10.37 -4.42
N THR A 146 0.12 9.78 -4.86
CA THR A 146 1.43 10.02 -4.22
C THR A 146 1.66 11.52 -3.96
N ARG A 147 1.21 12.38 -4.88
CA ARG A 147 1.24 13.83 -4.69
C ARG A 147 0.40 14.32 -3.49
N ASP A 148 -0.81 13.81 -3.32
CA ASP A 148 -1.69 14.19 -2.21
C ASP A 148 -1.18 13.66 -0.86
N VAL A 149 -0.74 12.39 -0.81
CA VAL A 149 -0.10 11.79 0.39
C VAL A 149 1.08 12.65 0.81
N MET A 150 1.98 12.92 -0.14
CA MET A 150 3.17 13.72 0.09
C MET A 150 2.78 15.15 0.50
N SER A 151 1.73 15.73 -0.09
CA SER A 151 1.26 17.08 0.29
C SER A 151 0.84 17.18 1.77
N ARG A 152 0.21 16.12 2.29
CA ARG A 152 -0.25 15.99 3.69
C ARG A 152 0.83 15.45 4.63
N THR A 153 1.90 14.89 4.08
CA THR A 153 3.06 14.41 4.84
C THR A 153 3.95 15.58 5.22
N ARG A 154 4.46 15.51 6.45
CA ARG A 154 5.38 16.50 7.01
C ARG A 154 6.62 16.70 6.11
N PRO A 155 7.08 17.94 5.88
CA PRO A 155 8.14 18.21 4.89
C PRO A 155 9.44 17.44 5.11
N GLN A 156 9.84 17.22 6.37
CA GLN A 156 11.04 16.46 6.71
C GLN A 156 10.95 15.01 6.24
N VAL A 157 9.80 14.37 6.43
CA VAL A 157 9.53 12.99 6.01
C VAL A 157 9.47 12.90 4.48
N ARG A 158 8.84 13.88 3.81
CA ARG A 158 8.93 13.99 2.34
C ARG A 158 10.38 14.02 1.87
N GLY A 159 11.19 14.85 2.51
CA GLY A 159 12.61 14.99 2.20
C GLY A 159 13.37 13.68 2.31
N ILE A 160 13.08 12.86 3.34
CA ILE A 160 13.66 11.51 3.46
C ILE A 160 13.27 10.63 2.27
N ILE A 161 11.97 10.56 1.92
CA ILE A 161 11.50 9.73 0.79
C ILE A 161 12.15 10.17 -0.52
N GLU A 162 12.26 11.47 -0.77
CA GLU A 162 12.87 12.03 -1.98
C GLU A 162 14.38 11.77 -2.05
N ARG A 163 15.11 11.92 -0.93
CA ARG A 163 16.57 11.68 -0.88
C ARG A 163 16.91 10.19 -0.93
N SER A 164 16.20 9.36 -0.18
CA SER A 164 16.43 7.90 -0.12
C SER A 164 15.93 7.16 -1.35
N ARG A 165 14.94 7.73 -2.06
CA ARG A 165 14.17 7.06 -3.13
C ARG A 165 13.44 5.80 -2.67
N LEU A 166 13.22 5.64 -1.36
CA LEU A 166 12.43 4.55 -0.79
C LEU A 166 10.93 4.84 -0.93
N PHE A 167 10.43 4.72 -2.16
CA PHE A 167 9.02 4.98 -2.46
C PHE A 167 8.06 3.93 -1.85
N ASP A 168 8.59 2.80 -1.36
CA ASP A 168 7.84 1.79 -0.60
C ASP A 168 7.29 2.32 0.74
N LEU A 169 7.79 3.47 1.20
CA LEU A 169 7.24 4.20 2.34
C LEU A 169 5.92 4.93 2.01
N VAL A 170 5.61 5.18 0.73
CA VAL A 170 4.36 5.86 0.34
C VAL A 170 3.12 5.00 0.63
N PRO A 171 3.08 3.69 0.31
CA PRO A 171 2.01 2.80 0.75
C PRO A 171 1.79 2.77 2.27
N LEU A 172 2.86 2.85 3.07
CA LEU A 172 2.76 2.94 4.54
C LEU A 172 2.02 4.22 4.95
N LEU A 173 2.41 5.37 4.38
CA LEU A 173 1.76 6.66 4.66
C LEU A 173 0.29 6.67 4.20
N GLN A 174 -0.02 6.04 3.06
CA GLN A 174 -1.39 5.83 2.60
C GLN A 174 -2.20 4.97 3.59
N ALA A 175 -1.61 3.88 4.09
CA ALA A 175 -2.26 3.00 5.06
C ALA A 175 -2.50 3.67 6.42
N LEU A 176 -1.63 4.61 6.80
CA LEU A 176 -1.84 5.43 8.00
C LEU A 176 -3.02 6.39 7.83
N ASP A 177 -3.41 6.76 6.60
CA ASP A 177 -4.50 7.69 6.30
C ASP A 177 -4.32 9.01 7.05
N LEU A 178 -3.30 9.78 6.64
CA LEU A 178 -2.92 11.02 7.31
C LEU A 178 -4.01 12.10 7.25
N GLY A 179 -5.04 11.95 6.41
CA GLY A 179 -6.21 12.85 6.36
C GLY A 179 -7.25 12.61 7.46
N ARG A 180 -7.19 11.48 8.17
CA ARG A 180 -8.20 11.07 9.16
C ARG A 180 -8.13 11.86 10.47
N ASP A 181 -9.25 12.33 11.01
CA ASP A 181 -9.27 12.98 12.34
C ASP A 181 -8.63 12.11 13.43
N VAL A 182 -7.75 12.72 14.22
CA VAL A 182 -7.01 12.06 15.31
C VAL A 182 -7.53 12.49 16.68
N HIS A 183 -7.77 11.52 17.56
CA HIS A 183 -8.29 11.77 18.91
C HIS A 183 -7.18 11.67 19.97
N LEU A 184 -6.24 12.62 19.91
CA LEU A 184 -5.17 12.73 20.90
C LEU A 184 -5.60 13.56 22.12
N LYS A 185 -4.92 13.36 23.26
CA LYS A 185 -5.01 14.28 24.41
C LYS A 185 -4.24 15.57 24.09
N ASP A 186 -4.65 16.70 24.66
CA ASP A 186 -3.99 18.00 24.39
C ASP A 186 -2.53 18.00 24.82
N SER A 187 -2.22 17.39 25.98
CA SER A 187 -0.84 17.18 26.43
C SER A 187 0.00 16.38 25.43
N THR A 188 -0.59 15.41 24.74
CA THR A 188 0.10 14.62 23.70
C THR A 188 0.32 15.46 22.46
N ARG A 189 -0.69 16.22 22.00
CA ARG A 189 -0.55 17.14 20.85
C ARG A 189 0.57 18.15 21.08
N GLU A 190 0.65 18.74 22.27
CA GLU A 190 1.71 19.68 22.63
C GLU A 190 3.11 19.07 22.58
N ILE A 191 3.26 17.80 22.98
CA ILE A 191 4.54 17.09 22.90
C ILE A 191 4.90 16.85 21.43
N LEU A 192 3.98 16.30 20.63
CA LEU A 192 4.25 15.97 19.22
C LEU A 192 4.57 17.21 18.37
N ALA A 193 3.97 18.35 18.69
CA ALA A 193 4.23 19.62 17.99
C ALA A 193 5.67 20.11 18.16
N ARG A 194 6.36 19.73 19.24
CA ARG A 194 7.74 20.13 19.53
C ARG A 194 8.79 19.18 18.96
N LEU A 195 8.39 18.03 18.42
CA LEU A 195 9.32 17.04 17.87
C LEU A 195 9.67 17.33 16.40
N PRO A 196 10.91 16.99 15.96
CA PRO A 196 12.06 16.58 16.78
C PRO A 196 12.61 17.71 17.66
N LEU A 197 13.23 17.33 18.78
CA LEU A 197 13.99 18.23 19.67
C LEU A 197 15.43 18.45 19.19
N GLU A 198 15.94 17.56 18.35
CA GLU A 198 17.27 17.62 17.79
C GLU A 198 17.39 18.78 16.78
N THR A 199 18.58 19.40 16.73
CA THR A 199 18.87 20.52 15.83
C THR A 199 19.86 20.18 14.73
N ASP A 200 20.60 19.09 14.90
CA ASP A 200 21.57 18.62 13.91
C ASP A 200 20.84 17.89 12.75
N PRO A 201 21.22 18.12 11.48
CA PRO A 201 20.55 17.49 10.33
C PRO A 201 20.53 15.96 10.37
N GLU A 202 21.62 15.32 10.78
CA GLU A 202 21.73 13.86 10.87
C GLU A 202 20.79 13.33 11.95
N ALA A 203 20.79 13.99 13.12
CA ALA A 203 19.93 13.63 14.24
C ALA A 203 18.44 13.85 13.96
N ILE A 204 18.09 14.89 13.19
CA ILE A 204 16.72 15.14 12.72
C ILE A 204 16.27 14.01 11.77
N ASP A 205 17.13 13.61 10.84
CA ASP A 205 16.82 12.53 9.91
C ASP A 205 16.70 11.18 10.64
N ALA A 206 17.58 10.91 11.60
CA ALA A 206 17.52 9.72 12.47
C ALA A 206 16.18 9.63 13.20
N PHE A 207 15.69 10.75 13.75
CA PHE A 207 14.38 10.78 14.38
C PHE A 207 13.25 10.38 13.41
N TRP A 208 13.22 10.96 12.21
CA TRP A 208 12.15 10.67 11.25
C TRP A 208 12.25 9.27 10.64
N ALA A 209 13.47 8.74 10.47
CA ALA A 209 13.70 7.34 10.11
C ALA A 209 13.11 6.39 11.19
N MET A 210 13.37 6.68 12.48
CA MET A 210 12.80 5.92 13.58
C MET A 210 11.27 6.01 13.63
N VAL A 211 10.69 7.19 13.39
CA VAL A 211 9.22 7.35 13.34
C VAL A 211 8.60 6.52 12.22
N LEU A 212 9.19 6.55 11.02
CA LEU A 212 8.73 5.74 9.89
C LEU A 212 8.81 4.25 10.22
N ALA A 213 9.94 3.79 10.76
CA ALA A 213 10.12 2.40 11.16
C ALA A 213 9.12 1.95 12.24
N LEU A 214 8.91 2.77 13.29
CA LEU A 214 7.95 2.49 14.36
C LEU A 214 6.50 2.45 13.85
N SER A 215 6.18 3.24 12.82
CA SER A 215 4.85 3.28 12.23
C SER A 215 4.47 2.00 11.47
N CYS A 216 5.44 1.15 11.13
CA CYS A 216 5.21 -0.20 10.62
C CYS A 216 4.62 -1.15 11.68
N LEU A 217 4.59 -0.74 12.96
CA LEU A 217 4.05 -1.52 14.09
C LEU A 217 4.68 -2.92 14.23
N GLY A 218 5.95 -3.05 13.82
CA GLY A 218 6.76 -4.26 13.92
C GLY A 218 7.31 -4.53 15.32
N ASN A 219 8.17 -5.55 15.41
CA ASN A 219 9.03 -5.76 16.58
C ASN A 219 10.26 -4.82 16.53
N ASP A 220 11.06 -4.83 17.61
CA ASP A 220 12.24 -3.96 17.72
C ASP A 220 13.28 -4.25 16.63
N GLU A 221 13.52 -5.54 16.31
CA GLU A 221 14.46 -5.96 15.26
C GLU A 221 14.07 -5.42 13.87
N LEU A 222 12.78 -5.52 13.50
CA LEU A 222 12.30 -4.95 12.24
C LEU A 222 12.37 -3.42 12.24
N THR A 223 12.07 -2.80 13.38
CA THR A 223 12.17 -1.33 13.53
C THR A 223 13.62 -0.87 13.30
N ASP A 224 14.57 -1.55 13.93
CA ASP A 224 16.00 -1.25 13.82
C ASP A 224 16.48 -1.43 12.38
N THR A 225 16.13 -2.55 11.74
CA THR A 225 16.49 -2.83 10.33
C THR A 225 15.98 -1.76 9.37
N ILE A 226 14.71 -1.33 9.54
CA ILE A 226 14.12 -0.31 8.67
C ILE A 226 14.80 1.06 8.90
N ALA A 227 15.06 1.43 10.15
CA ALA A 227 15.70 2.70 10.47
C ALA A 227 17.13 2.78 9.90
N GLU A 228 17.93 1.72 10.08
CA GLU A 228 19.28 1.60 9.49
C GLU A 228 19.22 1.73 7.96
N SER A 229 18.31 1.00 7.31
CA SER A 229 18.14 1.03 5.85
C SER A 229 17.77 2.41 5.33
N ILE A 230 16.93 3.15 6.06
CA ILE A 230 16.57 4.54 5.70
C ILE A 230 17.78 5.46 5.82
N MET A 231 18.53 5.38 6.92
CA MET A 231 19.71 6.21 7.20
C MET A 231 20.80 5.99 6.15
N GLU A 232 21.09 4.73 5.82
CA GLU A 232 22.00 4.39 4.73
C GLU A 232 21.54 4.97 3.39
N ALA A 233 20.25 4.80 3.04
CA ALA A 233 19.72 5.23 1.76
C ALA A 233 19.75 6.76 1.56
N ILE A 234 19.62 7.56 2.63
CA ILE A 234 19.80 9.02 2.57
C ILE A 234 21.27 9.46 2.62
N GLY A 235 22.19 8.53 2.87
CA GLY A 235 23.63 8.76 2.82
C GLY A 235 24.29 9.06 4.16
N TRP A 236 23.61 8.83 5.28
CA TRP A 236 24.22 8.90 6.60
C TRP A 236 24.91 7.56 6.90
N VAL A 237 26.23 7.62 6.95
CA VAL A 237 27.16 6.50 7.19
C VAL A 237 28.22 7.00 8.16
N ASP A 238 28.90 6.08 8.84
CA ASP A 238 30.00 6.42 9.74
C ASP A 238 31.20 6.99 8.94
N ASP A 239 32.19 7.56 9.64
CA ASP A 239 33.39 8.20 9.08
C ASP A 239 34.20 7.26 8.16
N ASP A 240 34.11 5.95 8.38
CA ASP A 240 34.74 4.91 7.57
C ASP A 240 33.89 4.43 6.37
N GLY A 241 32.70 5.00 6.21
CA GLY A 241 31.72 4.67 5.18
C GLY A 241 30.85 3.45 5.48
N SER A 242 30.93 2.89 6.70
CA SER A 242 30.07 1.79 7.13
C SER A 242 28.67 2.26 7.56
N HIS A 243 27.71 1.34 7.59
CA HIS A 243 26.33 1.64 7.96
C HIS A 243 26.22 2.03 9.44
N LEU A 244 25.45 3.08 9.75
CA LEU A 244 25.16 3.46 11.13
C LEU A 244 24.25 2.40 11.78
N PRO A 245 24.68 1.73 12.86
CA PRO A 245 23.86 0.74 13.54
C PRO A 245 22.70 1.39 14.30
N ALA A 246 21.60 0.67 14.50
CA ALA A 246 20.37 1.20 15.08
C ALA A 246 20.56 1.79 16.48
N ALA A 247 21.51 1.26 17.25
CA ALA A 247 21.85 1.83 18.56
C ALA A 247 22.35 3.28 18.46
N GLU A 248 23.16 3.58 17.44
CA GLU A 248 23.68 4.92 17.17
C GLU A 248 22.59 5.83 16.58
N VAL A 249 21.78 5.30 15.65
CA VAL A 249 20.59 6.02 15.13
C VAL A 249 19.66 6.44 16.26
N ARG A 250 19.40 5.55 17.23
CA ARG A 250 18.60 5.86 18.43
C ARG A 250 19.28 6.89 19.33
N GLN A 251 20.60 6.81 19.50
CA GLN A 251 21.36 7.75 20.32
C GLN A 251 21.33 9.18 19.72
N LEU A 252 21.39 9.30 18.40
CA LEU A 252 21.30 10.58 17.69
C LEU A 252 19.99 11.33 18.00
N CYS A 253 18.88 10.61 18.16
CA CYS A 253 17.55 11.17 18.41
C CYS A 253 16.96 10.86 19.80
N ASP A 254 17.82 10.57 20.78
CA ASP A 254 17.42 10.05 22.09
C ASP A 254 16.44 10.98 22.85
N ALA A 255 16.65 12.29 22.77
CA ALA A 255 15.79 13.27 23.45
C ALA A 255 14.34 13.21 22.93
N SER A 256 14.17 13.10 21.62
CA SER A 256 12.86 12.92 21.00
C SER A 256 12.26 11.54 21.24
N LEU A 257 13.07 10.48 21.21
CA LEU A 257 12.58 9.12 21.52
C LEU A 257 12.07 9.02 22.97
N HIS A 258 12.71 9.70 23.92
CA HIS A 258 12.22 9.81 25.29
C HIS A 258 10.82 10.44 25.37
N GLN A 259 10.56 11.50 24.59
CA GLN A 259 9.24 12.11 24.52
C GLN A 259 8.20 11.19 23.85
N LEU A 260 8.58 10.46 22.80
CA LEU A 260 7.72 9.47 22.16
C LEU A 260 7.34 8.32 23.10
N ALA A 261 8.29 7.83 23.89
CA ALA A 261 8.02 6.85 24.93
C ALA A 261 7.08 7.39 26.02
N ALA A 262 7.19 8.68 26.38
CA ALA A 262 6.33 9.32 27.38
C ALA A 262 4.86 9.40 26.94
N VAL A 263 4.59 9.52 25.63
CA VAL A 263 3.23 9.49 25.07
C VAL A 263 2.75 8.09 24.71
N GLY A 264 3.56 7.06 24.95
CA GLY A 264 3.20 5.65 24.75
C GLY A 264 3.35 5.17 23.30
N ALA A 265 4.13 5.85 22.46
CA ALA A 265 4.41 5.39 21.10
C ALA A 265 5.36 4.17 21.08
N MET A 266 6.22 4.04 22.09
CA MET A 266 7.23 2.99 22.18
C MET A 266 7.60 2.66 23.64
N GLY A 267 8.42 1.62 23.83
CA GLY A 267 8.93 1.21 25.13
C GLY A 267 7.96 0.34 25.95
N PRO A 268 8.28 0.06 27.23
CA PRO A 268 7.56 -0.93 28.04
C PRO A 268 6.14 -0.53 28.41
N ARG A 269 5.80 0.77 28.29
CA ARG A 269 4.46 1.32 28.56
C ARG A 269 3.75 1.75 27.28
N GLN A 270 4.14 1.19 26.14
CA GLN A 270 3.52 1.51 24.86
C GLN A 270 2.02 1.19 24.85
N LEU A 271 1.26 1.98 24.10
CA LEU A 271 -0.16 1.76 23.87
C LEU A 271 -0.40 0.59 22.92
N ALA A 272 -1.66 0.15 22.81
CA ALA A 272 -2.07 -0.84 21.84
C ALA A 272 -1.82 -0.33 20.40
N PRO A 273 -1.60 -1.23 19.42
CA PRO A 273 -1.29 -0.83 18.04
C PRO A 273 -2.25 0.20 17.44
N VAL A 274 -3.56 0.06 17.69
CA VAL A 274 -4.59 0.98 17.17
C VAL A 274 -4.44 2.39 17.75
N ASP A 275 -4.16 2.52 19.04
CA ASP A 275 -4.02 3.83 19.71
C ASP A 275 -2.71 4.52 19.29
N LYS A 276 -1.66 3.74 18.97
CA LYS A 276 -0.41 4.28 18.43
C LYS A 276 -0.58 4.91 17.05
N LEU A 277 -1.54 4.44 16.25
CA LEU A 277 -1.79 5.00 14.91
C LEU A 277 -2.13 6.49 14.97
N ASP A 278 -2.93 6.93 15.95
CA ASP A 278 -3.28 8.35 16.08
C ASP A 278 -2.08 9.21 16.46
N ILE A 279 -1.11 8.66 17.22
CA ILE A 279 0.15 9.33 17.53
C ILE A 279 0.97 9.50 16.25
N PHE A 280 1.16 8.43 15.47
CA PHE A 280 1.94 8.49 14.23
C PHE A 280 1.27 9.35 13.17
N ARG A 281 -0.07 9.31 13.03
CA ARG A 281 -0.84 10.23 12.18
C ARG A 281 -0.59 11.68 12.57
N GLY A 282 -0.71 12.01 13.87
CA GLY A 282 -0.50 13.37 14.35
C GLY A 282 0.94 13.87 14.14
N LEU A 283 1.92 12.97 14.21
CA LEU A 283 3.34 13.32 14.07
C LEU A 283 3.78 13.46 12.60
N LEU A 284 3.32 12.56 11.72
CA LEU A 284 3.67 12.48 10.31
C LEU A 284 2.84 13.43 9.42
N ARG A 285 1.70 13.93 9.92
CA ARG A 285 0.90 14.95 9.22
C ARG A 285 1.65 16.29 9.18
N ALA A 286 1.55 16.98 8.05
CA ALA A 286 1.99 18.36 7.91
C ALA A 286 1.21 19.26 8.89
N ALA A 287 1.90 20.17 9.57
CA ALA A 287 1.22 21.20 10.35
C ALA A 287 0.40 22.09 9.40
N GLU A 288 -0.84 22.40 9.78
CA GLU A 288 -1.69 23.39 9.10
C GLU A 288 -1.08 24.80 9.18
#